data_AF-A0A4U1I8M9-F1
#
_entry.id   AF-A0A4U1I8M9-F1
#
_cell.length_a   1.000
_cell.length_b   1.000
_cell.length_c   1.000
_cell.angle_alpha   90.00
_cell.angle_beta   90.00
_cell.angle_gamma   90.00
#
_symmetry.space_group_name_H-M   'P 1'
#
loop_
_entity.id
_entity.type
_entity.pdbx_description
1 polymer ?
#
loop_
_entity_poly.entity_id
_entity_poly.type
_entity_poly.pdbx_seq_one_letter_code
_entity_poly.pdbx_strand_id
1 'polypeptide(L)'
;MQRNEFKNPHVLWHFDRVREATNNMMFMFATTAENEDKRRAFDESIRTAMGWPPHVKNFYEYRMMFGGIYERLFQFCVISLCSDVEVFFKETFDKYNYNKGKGSGFFQRLDDVISELTAAGFDFSSIQGSIDKLRLAFQIRHIGIHNMGVVDQGFVDKTGEGAVGSMYPIDQDSYRKMFDSYTVFLKYLDDKLPNLPA
;
A
#
# COMPACT_ATOMS: atom_id res chain seq x y z
N MET A 1 8.28 14.41 0.65
CA MET A 1 9.25 14.59 1.75
C MET A 1 10.61 14.02 1.37
N GLN A 2 11.66 14.63 1.89
CA GLN A 2 13.05 14.29 1.73
C GLN A 2 13.58 13.64 3.00
N ARG A 3 14.60 12.80 2.83
CA ARG A 3 15.22 12.03 3.92
C ARG A 3 15.75 12.92 5.05
N ASN A 4 16.31 14.08 4.72
CA ASN A 4 16.87 15.04 5.66
C ASN A 4 15.82 15.77 6.52
N GLU A 5 14.54 15.59 6.24
CA GLU A 5 13.45 16.17 7.04
C GLU A 5 13.13 15.35 8.31
N PHE A 6 13.64 14.12 8.40
CA PHE A 6 13.45 13.21 9.53
C PHE A 6 14.60 13.31 10.54
N LYS A 7 14.26 13.42 11.83
CA LYS A 7 15.22 13.60 12.92
C LYS A 7 15.32 12.37 13.81
N ASN A 8 14.21 11.66 13.99
CA ASN A 8 14.13 10.46 14.81
C ASN A 8 14.69 9.26 14.03
N PRO A 9 15.78 8.61 14.49
CA PRO A 9 16.39 7.50 13.77
C PRO A 9 15.45 6.32 13.52
N HIS A 10 14.52 6.06 14.46
CA HIS A 10 13.51 5.02 14.32
C HIS A 10 12.60 5.32 13.12
N VAL A 11 12.03 6.52 13.07
CA VAL A 11 11.14 6.92 11.98
C VAL A 11 11.88 6.98 10.65
N LEU A 12 13.10 7.52 10.65
CA LEU A 12 13.96 7.60 9.46
C LEU A 12 14.24 6.21 8.88
N TRP A 13 14.53 5.20 9.71
CA TRP A 13 14.75 3.84 9.23
C TRP A 13 13.53 3.28 8.49
N HIS A 14 12.33 3.50 9.02
CA HIS A 14 11.11 3.05 8.36
C HIS A 14 10.80 3.84 7.09
N PHE A 15 11.08 5.14 7.07
CA PHE A 15 10.99 5.95 5.86
C PHE A 15 11.91 5.42 4.76
N ASP A 16 13.18 5.14 5.10
CA ASP A 16 14.16 4.57 4.17
C ASP A 16 13.71 3.17 3.70
N ARG A 17 13.23 2.31 4.61
CA ARG A 17 12.75 0.97 4.26
C ARG A 17 11.60 0.99 3.25
N VAL A 18 10.57 1.81 3.46
CA VAL A 18 9.43 1.85 2.51
C VAL A 18 9.88 2.42 1.15
N ARG A 19 10.82 3.37 1.15
CA ARG A 19 11.34 3.99 -0.07
C ARG A 19 12.33 3.14 -0.85
N GLU A 20 13.09 2.29 -0.19
CA GLU A 20 14.22 1.58 -0.82
C GLU A 20 14.02 0.06 -0.88
N ALA A 21 13.14 -0.50 -0.05
CA ALA A 21 12.94 -1.95 0.05
C ALA A 21 11.58 -2.39 -0.54
N THR A 22 10.82 -3.18 0.23
CA THR A 22 9.69 -4.00 -0.24
C THR A 22 8.66 -3.21 -1.05
N ASN A 23 8.18 -2.08 -0.50
CA ASN A 23 7.16 -1.29 -1.16
C ASN A 23 7.64 -0.63 -2.47
N ASN A 24 8.84 -0.04 -2.48
CA ASN A 24 9.40 0.55 -3.69
C ASN A 24 9.70 -0.49 -4.77
N MET A 25 10.20 -1.67 -4.40
CA MET A 25 10.39 -2.78 -5.37
C MET A 25 9.08 -3.15 -6.06
N MET A 26 7.99 -3.27 -5.30
CA MET A 26 6.65 -3.56 -5.86
C MET A 26 6.17 -2.42 -6.76
N PHE A 27 6.37 -1.17 -6.35
CA PHE A 27 5.96 -0.01 -7.14
C PHE A 27 6.77 0.13 -8.44
N MET A 28 8.09 -0.08 -8.40
CA MET A 28 8.93 -0.09 -9.59
C MET A 28 8.50 -1.17 -10.57
N PHE A 29 8.17 -2.37 -10.07
CA PHE A 29 7.64 -3.42 -10.93
C PHE A 29 6.30 -3.01 -11.55
N ALA A 30 5.35 -2.49 -10.75
CA ALA A 30 4.03 -2.08 -11.23
C ALA A 30 4.11 -1.02 -12.34
N THR A 31 5.00 -0.04 -12.19
CA THR A 31 5.16 1.06 -13.16
C THR A 31 5.93 0.70 -14.42
N THR A 32 6.70 -0.39 -14.40
CA THR A 32 7.52 -0.82 -15.56
C THR A 32 6.96 -2.03 -16.29
N ALA A 33 6.14 -2.86 -15.63
CA ALA A 33 5.65 -4.12 -16.15
C ALA A 33 4.97 -3.99 -17.52
N GLU A 34 4.10 -3.00 -17.71
CA GLU A 34 3.40 -2.78 -18.98
C GLU A 34 4.37 -2.50 -20.13
N ASN A 35 5.33 -1.60 -19.90
CA ASN A 35 6.31 -1.23 -20.91
C ASN A 35 7.27 -2.38 -21.22
N GLU A 36 7.67 -3.14 -20.22
CA GLU A 36 8.49 -4.34 -20.39
C GLU A 36 7.75 -5.43 -21.17
N ASP A 37 6.47 -5.64 -20.88
CA ASP A 37 5.64 -6.61 -21.60
C ASP A 37 5.41 -6.20 -23.06
N LYS A 38 5.24 -4.90 -23.34
CA LYS A 38 5.14 -4.36 -24.71
C LYS A 38 6.41 -4.58 -25.53
N ARG A 39 7.59 -4.51 -24.90
CA ARG A 39 8.90 -4.68 -25.57
C ARG A 39 9.21 -6.13 -25.92
N ARG A 40 8.63 -7.10 -25.21
CA ARG A 40 8.89 -8.53 -25.38
C ARG A 40 7.96 -9.13 -26.43
N ALA A 41 8.35 -9.00 -27.70
CA ALA A 41 7.61 -9.53 -28.83
C ALA A 41 7.81 -11.05 -29.00
N PHE A 42 6.77 -11.72 -29.48
CA PHE A 42 6.78 -13.11 -29.90
C PHE A 42 7.00 -13.20 -31.39
N ASP A 43 7.80 -14.17 -31.84
CA ASP A 43 7.88 -14.50 -33.26
C ASP A 43 6.67 -15.36 -33.70
N GLU A 44 6.53 -15.58 -35.01
CA GLU A 44 5.43 -16.36 -35.56
C GLU A 44 5.46 -17.83 -35.16
N SER A 45 6.66 -18.39 -35.00
CA SER A 45 6.85 -19.80 -34.65
C SER A 45 6.34 -20.08 -33.22
N ILE A 46 6.67 -19.22 -32.27
CA ILE A 46 6.21 -19.29 -30.87
C ILE A 46 4.70 -19.09 -30.81
N ARG A 47 4.16 -18.08 -31.51
CA ARG A 47 2.70 -17.85 -31.52
C ARG A 47 1.95 -19.07 -32.04
N THR A 48 2.43 -19.67 -33.12
CA THR A 48 1.83 -20.87 -33.72
C THR A 48 1.93 -22.07 -32.78
N ALA A 49 3.10 -22.31 -32.17
CA ALA A 49 3.32 -23.40 -31.23
C ALA A 49 2.47 -23.28 -29.95
N MET A 50 2.27 -22.05 -29.47
CA MET A 50 1.45 -21.76 -28.28
C MET A 50 -0.06 -21.70 -28.58
N GLY A 51 -0.46 -21.75 -29.86
CA GLY A 51 -1.86 -21.59 -30.28
C GLY A 51 -2.43 -20.21 -30.00
N TRP A 52 -1.59 -19.17 -29.94
CA TRP A 52 -2.02 -17.81 -29.65
C TRP A 52 -2.66 -17.13 -30.87
N PRO A 53 -3.70 -16.30 -30.68
CA PRO A 53 -4.30 -15.54 -31.77
C PRO A 53 -3.27 -14.66 -32.52
N PRO A 54 -3.43 -14.42 -33.83
CA PRO A 54 -2.48 -13.62 -34.62
C PRO A 54 -2.27 -12.18 -34.13
N HIS A 55 -3.22 -11.64 -33.38
CA HIS A 55 -3.13 -10.29 -32.80
C HIS A 55 -2.30 -10.25 -31.50
N VAL A 56 -1.94 -11.40 -30.91
CA VAL A 56 -1.12 -11.48 -29.70
C VAL A 56 0.35 -11.58 -30.09
N LYS A 57 1.01 -10.43 -30.22
CA LYS A 57 2.38 -10.26 -30.70
C LYS A 57 3.38 -9.98 -29.58
N ASN A 58 2.94 -9.69 -28.36
CA ASN A 58 3.80 -9.48 -27.21
C ASN A 58 3.11 -9.92 -25.89
N PHE A 59 3.86 -9.88 -24.79
CA PHE A 59 3.31 -10.24 -23.48
C PHE A 59 2.18 -9.31 -23.03
N TYR A 60 2.16 -8.05 -23.46
CA TYR A 60 1.12 -7.10 -23.09
C TYR A 60 -0.22 -7.55 -23.66
N GLU A 61 -0.29 -7.82 -24.97
CA GLU A 61 -1.50 -8.29 -25.63
C GLU A 61 -1.97 -9.62 -25.06
N TYR A 62 -1.04 -10.53 -24.75
CA TYR A 62 -1.37 -11.80 -24.10
C TYR A 62 -2.00 -11.61 -22.71
N ARG A 63 -1.41 -10.75 -21.87
CA ARG A 63 -1.88 -10.50 -20.50
C ARG A 63 -3.21 -9.75 -20.48
N MET A 64 -3.41 -8.81 -21.39
CA MET A 64 -4.66 -8.06 -21.50
C MET A 64 -5.87 -8.94 -21.86
N MET A 65 -5.66 -10.15 -22.40
CA MET A 65 -6.75 -11.13 -22.59
C MET A 65 -7.42 -11.56 -21.28
N PHE A 66 -6.72 -11.45 -20.15
CA PHE A 66 -7.23 -11.85 -18.83
C PHE A 66 -7.83 -10.69 -18.02
N GLY A 67 -7.68 -9.45 -18.51
CA GLY A 67 -8.25 -8.23 -17.93
C GLY A 67 -7.63 -7.77 -16.61
N GLY A 68 -7.54 -6.45 -16.41
CA GLY A 68 -7.27 -5.83 -15.10
C GLY A 68 -5.93 -6.16 -14.43
N ILE A 69 -4.97 -6.74 -15.17
CA ILE A 69 -3.71 -7.25 -14.59
C ILE A 69 -2.85 -6.10 -14.05
N TYR A 70 -2.72 -5.00 -14.80
CA TYR A 70 -1.82 -3.91 -14.43
C TYR A 70 -2.39 -3.08 -13.27
N GLU A 71 -3.70 -2.88 -13.21
CA GLU A 71 -4.40 -2.25 -12.09
C GLU A 71 -4.24 -3.10 -10.81
N ARG A 72 -4.27 -4.42 -10.95
CA ARG A 72 -4.00 -5.35 -9.83
C ARG A 72 -2.57 -5.22 -9.28
N LEU A 73 -1.59 -4.82 -10.09
CA LEU A 73 -0.24 -4.55 -9.59
C LEU A 73 -0.22 -3.38 -8.60
N PHE A 74 -1.03 -2.35 -8.81
CA PHE A 74 -1.15 -1.25 -7.85
C PHE A 74 -1.90 -1.64 -6.58
N GLN A 75 -2.86 -2.57 -6.64
CA GLN A 75 -3.43 -3.18 -5.43
C GLN A 75 -2.35 -3.90 -4.60
N PHE A 76 -1.42 -4.61 -5.24
CA PHE A 76 -0.29 -5.22 -4.53
C PHE A 76 0.66 -4.17 -3.93
N CYS A 77 0.82 -3.01 -4.58
CA CYS A 77 1.57 -1.90 -3.99
C CYS A 77 0.90 -1.40 -2.70
N VAL A 78 -0.44 -1.28 -2.67
CA VAL A 78 -1.19 -0.92 -1.45
C VAL A 78 -1.02 -1.96 -0.35
N ILE A 79 -1.10 -3.25 -0.68
CA ILE A 79 -0.87 -4.34 0.28
C ILE A 79 0.55 -4.26 0.87
N SER A 80 1.56 -4.06 0.01
CA SER A 80 2.95 -3.90 0.45
C SER A 80 3.13 -2.67 1.34
N LEU A 81 2.50 -1.54 1.00
CA LEU A 81 2.57 -0.32 1.80
C LEU A 81 2.00 -0.57 3.20
N CYS A 82 0.79 -1.13 3.29
CA CYS A 82 0.14 -1.41 4.58
C CYS A 82 0.96 -2.40 5.42
N SER A 83 1.63 -3.36 4.78
CA SER A 83 2.51 -4.30 5.48
C SER A 83 3.71 -3.60 6.12
N ASP A 84 4.33 -2.64 5.43
CA ASP A 84 5.41 -1.84 6.01
C ASP A 84 4.89 -0.88 7.11
N VAL A 85 3.66 -0.35 6.97
CA VAL A 85 3.00 0.44 8.03
C VAL A 85 2.75 -0.41 9.28
N GLU A 86 2.28 -1.65 9.13
CA GLU A 86 2.06 -2.59 10.23
C GLU A 86 3.36 -2.90 10.99
N VAL A 87 4.46 -3.11 10.26
CA VAL A 87 5.79 -3.29 10.86
C VAL A 87 6.22 -2.04 11.63
N PHE A 88 6.02 -0.85 11.05
CA PHE A 88 6.28 0.42 11.74
C PHE A 88 5.49 0.55 13.03
N PHE A 89 4.19 0.25 13.02
CA PHE A 89 3.37 0.31 14.23
C PHE A 89 3.88 -0.66 15.29
N LYS A 90 4.18 -1.91 14.89
CA LYS A 90 4.69 -2.91 15.82
C LYS A 90 5.98 -2.45 16.49
N GLU A 91 6.96 -2.04 15.70
CA GLU A 91 8.27 -1.62 16.21
C GLU A 91 8.18 -0.33 17.04
N THR A 92 7.28 0.59 16.68
CA THR A 92 7.02 1.81 17.47
C THR A 92 6.42 1.48 18.84
N PHE A 93 5.38 0.65 18.88
CA PHE A 93 4.75 0.27 20.15
C PHE A 93 5.71 -0.51 21.04
N ASP A 94 6.53 -1.39 20.45
CA ASP A 94 7.57 -2.14 21.15
C ASP A 94 8.66 -1.20 21.69
N LYS A 95 9.19 -0.26 20.89
CA LYS A 95 10.29 0.65 21.28
C LYS A 95 9.88 1.65 22.36
N TYR A 96 8.65 2.17 22.29
CA TYR A 96 8.16 3.21 23.20
C TYR A 96 7.26 2.68 24.32
N ASN A 97 7.07 1.35 24.37
CA ASN A 97 6.26 0.66 25.37
C ASN A 97 4.82 1.21 25.46
N TYR A 98 4.21 1.51 24.30
CA TYR A 98 2.81 1.91 24.24
C TYR A 98 1.89 0.71 24.48
N ASN A 99 0.72 0.97 25.06
CA ASN A 99 -0.29 -0.05 25.28
C ASN A 99 -0.74 -0.64 23.94
N LYS A 100 -0.80 -1.97 23.88
CA LYS A 100 -1.33 -2.68 22.70
C LYS A 100 -2.78 -3.07 23.00
N GLY A 101 -3.64 -2.87 22.01
CA GLY A 101 -5.01 -3.38 22.08
C GLY A 101 -5.07 -4.91 22.13
N LYS A 102 -6.28 -5.45 22.31
CA LYS A 102 -6.49 -6.92 22.40
C LYS A 102 -6.51 -7.59 21.02
N GLY A 103 -5.96 -8.79 20.95
CA GLY A 103 -6.06 -9.71 19.80
C GLY A 103 -4.90 -9.64 18.80
N SER A 104 -4.76 -10.68 17.99
CA SER A 104 -3.65 -10.89 17.04
C SER A 104 -3.62 -9.91 15.85
N GLY A 105 -4.75 -9.24 15.57
CA GLY A 105 -4.88 -8.31 14.45
C GLY A 105 -4.75 -6.83 14.80
N PHE A 106 -4.23 -6.46 15.98
CA PHE A 106 -4.18 -5.07 16.43
C PHE A 106 -3.52 -4.13 15.41
N PHE A 107 -2.31 -4.45 14.95
CA PHE A 107 -1.60 -3.60 13.98
C PHE A 107 -2.24 -3.57 12.58
N GLN A 108 -3.13 -4.52 12.28
CA GLN A 108 -3.89 -4.56 11.03
C GLN A 108 -5.14 -3.66 11.05
N ARG A 109 -5.51 -3.14 12.23
CA ARG A 109 -6.65 -2.26 12.43
C ARG A 109 -6.12 -0.87 12.76
N LEU A 110 -6.03 -0.03 11.72
CA LEU A 110 -5.49 1.32 11.86
C LEU A 110 -6.21 2.13 12.96
N ASP A 111 -7.53 2.02 13.08
CA ASP A 111 -8.29 2.76 14.09
C ASP A 111 -7.92 2.36 15.53
N ASP A 112 -7.62 1.09 15.78
CA ASP A 112 -7.14 0.64 17.10
C ASP A 112 -5.78 1.25 17.42
N VAL A 113 -4.87 1.26 16.44
CA VAL A 113 -3.53 1.87 16.58
C VAL A 113 -3.63 3.38 16.86
N ILE A 114 -4.46 4.09 16.07
CA ILE A 114 -4.70 5.53 16.25
C ILE A 114 -5.32 5.80 17.62
N SER A 115 -6.29 4.98 18.07
CA SER A 115 -6.90 5.13 19.38
C SER A 115 -5.89 5.00 20.52
N GLU A 116 -5.00 4.01 20.48
CA GLU A 116 -3.96 3.84 21.51
C GLU A 116 -2.91 4.96 21.47
N LEU A 117 -2.51 5.44 20.28
CA LEU A 117 -1.63 6.59 20.17
C LEU A 117 -2.31 7.87 20.69
N THR A 118 -3.59 8.07 20.43
CA THR A 118 -4.34 9.20 21.01
C THR A 118 -4.44 9.11 22.53
N ALA A 119 -4.66 7.91 23.08
CA ALA A 119 -4.61 7.69 24.53
C ALA A 119 -3.22 7.98 25.12
N ALA A 120 -2.15 7.80 24.34
CA ALA A 120 -0.79 8.17 24.69
C ALA A 120 -0.47 9.67 24.49
N GLY A 121 -1.45 10.50 24.09
CA GLY A 121 -1.32 11.96 23.99
C GLY A 121 -1.05 12.51 22.60
N PHE A 122 -1.15 11.69 21.53
CA PHE A 122 -0.99 12.15 20.15
C PHE A 122 -2.31 12.75 19.62
N ASP A 123 -2.24 13.97 19.07
CA ASP A 123 -3.35 14.65 18.40
C ASP A 123 -3.18 14.65 16.88
N PHE A 124 -3.97 13.83 16.19
CA PHE A 124 -3.92 13.65 14.74
C PHE A 124 -4.79 14.63 13.95
N SER A 125 -5.48 15.58 14.60
CA SER A 125 -6.41 16.52 13.95
C SER A 125 -5.75 17.27 12.77
N SER A 126 -4.50 17.70 12.95
CA SER A 126 -3.72 18.41 11.93
C SER A 126 -3.39 17.58 10.68
N ILE A 127 -3.44 16.25 10.76
CA ILE A 127 -3.16 15.34 9.64
C ILE A 127 -4.32 14.39 9.33
N GLN A 128 -5.55 14.75 9.74
CA GLN A 128 -6.72 13.88 9.63
C GLN A 128 -6.96 13.39 8.19
N GLY A 129 -6.78 14.25 7.18
CA GLY A 129 -6.93 13.85 5.78
C GLY A 129 -5.94 12.76 5.35
N SER A 130 -4.72 12.76 5.89
CA SER A 130 -3.74 11.69 5.65
C SER A 130 -4.12 10.40 6.37
N ILE A 131 -4.68 10.49 7.59
CA ILE A 131 -5.23 9.33 8.30
C ILE A 131 -6.37 8.69 7.49
N ASP A 132 -7.27 9.49 6.92
CA ASP A 132 -8.39 8.96 6.14
C ASP A 132 -7.94 8.26 4.86
N LYS A 133 -6.88 8.75 4.21
CA LYS A 133 -6.26 8.06 3.08
C LYS A 133 -5.55 6.76 3.47
N LEU A 134 -4.95 6.72 4.66
CA LEU A 134 -4.41 5.47 5.22
C LEU A 134 -5.54 4.49 5.55
N ARG A 135 -6.67 4.94 6.13
CA ARG A 135 -7.84 4.10 6.38
C ARG A 135 -8.35 3.46 5.10
N LEU A 136 -8.48 4.24 4.03
CA LEU A 136 -8.85 3.74 2.72
C LEU A 136 -7.84 2.68 2.23
N ALA A 137 -6.53 2.94 2.35
CA ALA A 137 -5.50 1.97 1.98
C ALA A 137 -5.64 0.63 2.75
N PHE A 138 -5.94 0.68 4.05
CA PHE A 138 -6.19 -0.52 4.86
C PHE A 138 -7.47 -1.26 4.44
N GLN A 139 -8.53 -0.57 4.03
CA GLN A 139 -9.73 -1.22 3.46
C GLN A 139 -9.44 -1.85 2.09
N ILE A 140 -8.66 -1.18 1.23
CA ILE A 140 -8.24 -1.74 -0.06
C ILE A 140 -7.38 -2.98 0.14
N ARG A 141 -6.41 -2.94 1.08
CA ARG A 141 -5.64 -4.12 1.49
C ARG A 141 -6.57 -5.25 1.94
N HIS A 142 -7.59 -4.96 2.75
CA HIS A 142 -8.52 -5.95 3.25
C HIS A 142 -9.22 -6.70 2.10
N ILE A 143 -9.87 -5.99 1.18
CA ILE A 143 -10.50 -6.63 0.01
C ILE A 143 -9.47 -7.25 -0.94
N GLY A 144 -8.27 -6.68 -1.04
CA GLY A 144 -7.17 -7.21 -1.85
C GLY A 144 -6.73 -8.61 -1.39
N ILE A 145 -6.60 -8.82 -0.08
CA ILE A 145 -6.18 -10.10 0.52
C ILE A 145 -7.34 -11.09 0.60
N HIS A 146 -8.53 -10.63 0.99
CA HIS A 146 -9.63 -11.53 1.33
C HIS A 146 -10.66 -11.74 0.22
N ASN A 147 -10.77 -10.80 -0.72
CA ASN A 147 -11.75 -10.84 -1.81
C ASN A 147 -11.12 -10.58 -3.19
N MET A 148 -9.80 -10.80 -3.32
CA MET A 148 -9.07 -10.62 -4.58
C MET A 148 -9.20 -9.23 -5.21
N GLY A 149 -9.48 -8.20 -4.40
CA GLY A 149 -9.70 -6.82 -4.84
C GLY A 149 -11.15 -6.50 -5.27
N VAL A 150 -12.08 -7.44 -5.09
CA VAL A 150 -13.51 -7.24 -5.34
C VAL A 150 -14.15 -6.53 -4.14
N VAL A 151 -14.94 -5.50 -4.41
CA VAL A 151 -15.66 -4.72 -3.41
C VAL A 151 -16.78 -5.58 -2.81
N ASP A 152 -16.78 -5.71 -1.48
CA ASP A 152 -17.88 -6.28 -0.71
C ASP A 152 -18.68 -5.18 0.02
N GLN A 153 -19.79 -5.55 0.65
CA GLN A 153 -20.64 -4.60 1.38
C GLN A 153 -19.89 -3.94 2.54
N GLY A 154 -19.02 -4.68 3.23
CA GLY A 154 -18.25 -4.16 4.35
C GLY A 154 -17.24 -3.09 3.95
N PHE A 155 -16.70 -3.16 2.73
CA PHE A 155 -15.89 -2.10 2.15
C PHE A 155 -16.73 -0.85 1.90
N VAL A 156 -17.87 -0.97 1.21
CA VAL A 156 -18.75 0.16 0.89
C VAL A 156 -19.23 0.86 2.16
N ASP A 157 -19.62 0.10 3.18
CA ASP A 157 -20.11 0.66 4.46
C ASP A 157 -19.04 1.49 5.18
N LYS A 158 -17.75 1.16 5.00
CA LYS A 158 -16.63 1.84 5.66
C LYS A 158 -16.03 2.98 4.85
N THR A 159 -16.06 2.89 3.52
CA THR A 159 -15.39 3.85 2.63
C THR A 159 -16.38 4.76 1.91
N GLY A 160 -17.60 4.31 1.68
CA GLY A 160 -18.56 4.96 0.79
C GLY A 160 -18.15 4.87 -0.69
N GLU A 161 -17.18 4.03 -1.04
CA GLU A 161 -16.60 3.95 -2.37
C GLU A 161 -16.80 2.59 -3.05
N GLY A 162 -16.78 2.57 -4.38
CA GLY A 162 -16.88 1.37 -5.20
C GLY A 162 -18.30 0.85 -5.38
N ALA A 163 -18.44 -0.25 -6.12
CA ALA A 163 -19.71 -0.94 -6.34
C ALA A 163 -19.57 -2.41 -5.94
N VAL A 164 -20.49 -2.93 -5.12
CA VAL A 164 -20.42 -4.33 -4.65
C VAL A 164 -20.35 -5.30 -5.83
N GLY A 165 -19.40 -6.23 -5.78
CA GLY A 165 -19.14 -7.21 -6.84
C GLY A 165 -18.22 -6.72 -7.96
N SER A 166 -17.83 -5.44 -7.98
CA SER A 166 -16.83 -4.94 -8.94
C SER A 166 -15.41 -5.00 -8.37
N MET A 167 -14.42 -5.08 -9.25
CA MET A 167 -13.03 -4.79 -8.86
C MET A 167 -12.90 -3.33 -8.43
N TYR A 168 -12.22 -3.07 -7.33
CA TYR A 168 -11.90 -1.69 -6.94
C TYR A 168 -10.69 -1.19 -7.75
N PRO A 169 -10.84 -0.12 -8.56
CA PRO A 169 -9.77 0.37 -9.41
C PRO A 169 -8.69 1.08 -8.57
N ILE A 170 -7.43 0.71 -8.78
CA ILE A 170 -6.27 1.44 -8.26
C ILE A 170 -5.33 1.73 -9.42
N ASP A 171 -5.02 3.01 -9.61
CA ASP A 171 -3.98 3.47 -10.50
C ASP A 171 -2.77 4.00 -9.73
N GLN A 172 -1.76 4.41 -10.48
CA GLN A 172 -0.54 4.99 -9.94
C GLN A 172 -0.81 6.23 -9.07
N ASP A 173 -1.70 7.12 -9.50
CA ASP A 173 -1.95 8.39 -8.81
C ASP A 173 -2.68 8.17 -7.49
N SER A 174 -3.65 7.25 -7.46
CA SER A 174 -4.37 6.84 -6.26
C SER A 174 -3.43 6.20 -5.25
N TYR A 175 -2.56 5.31 -5.72
CA TYR A 175 -1.52 4.73 -4.88
C TYR A 175 -0.56 5.79 -4.33
N ARG A 176 -0.10 6.73 -5.16
CA ARG A 176 0.83 7.79 -4.74
C ARG A 176 0.24 8.67 -3.63
N LYS A 177 -1.05 9.01 -3.71
CA LYS A 177 -1.75 9.75 -2.64
C LYS A 177 -1.73 8.99 -1.30
N MET A 178 -1.85 7.67 -1.30
CA MET A 178 -1.77 6.83 -0.09
C MET A 178 -0.33 6.79 0.46
N PHE A 179 0.65 6.62 -0.43
CA PHE A 179 2.07 6.66 -0.07
C PHE A 179 2.45 8.02 0.55
N ASP A 180 2.07 9.12 -0.09
CA ASP A 180 2.36 10.47 0.40
C ASP A 180 1.69 10.71 1.77
N SER A 181 0.46 10.23 1.96
CA SER A 181 -0.24 10.29 3.24
C SER A 181 0.51 9.51 4.34
N TYR A 182 1.11 8.36 4.00
CA TYR A 182 1.98 7.65 4.92
C TYR A 182 3.24 8.46 5.28
N THR A 183 3.86 9.14 4.31
CA THR A 183 5.02 9.99 4.61
C THR A 183 4.66 11.16 5.54
N VAL A 184 3.47 11.76 5.36
CA VAL A 184 2.94 12.78 6.29
C VAL A 184 2.76 12.21 7.69
N PHE A 185 2.19 11.01 7.79
CA PHE A 185 2.02 10.33 9.05
C PHE A 185 3.36 10.03 9.75
N LEU A 186 4.35 9.52 9.00
CA LEU A 186 5.71 9.31 9.53
C LEU A 186 6.30 10.62 10.03
N LYS A 187 6.20 11.70 9.25
CA LYS A 187 6.76 12.99 9.66
C LYS A 187 6.09 13.57 10.90
N TYR A 188 4.77 13.39 11.03
CA TYR A 188 4.06 13.74 12.23
C TYR A 188 4.62 12.98 13.45
N LEU A 189 4.84 11.67 13.33
CA LEU A 189 5.42 10.88 14.43
C LEU A 189 6.90 11.20 14.68
N ASP A 190 7.67 11.53 13.65
CA ASP A 190 9.05 12.02 13.79
C ASP A 190 9.14 13.21 14.75
N ASP A 191 8.19 14.15 14.64
CA ASP A 191 8.16 15.36 15.46
C ASP A 191 7.57 15.13 16.87
N LYS A 192 6.85 14.02 17.10
CA LYS A 192 6.10 13.76 18.34
C LYS A 192 6.69 12.64 19.20
N LEU A 193 7.37 11.67 18.59
CA LEU A 193 7.98 10.58 19.32
C LEU A 193 9.17 11.09 20.14
N PRO A 194 9.36 10.59 21.38
CA PRO A 194 10.55 10.90 22.16
C PRO A 194 11.84 10.49 21.41
N ASN A 195 12.87 11.33 21.51
CA ASN A 195 14.21 10.95 21.07
C ASN A 195 14.82 9.99 22.09
N LEU A 196 14.65 8.70 21.86
CA LEU A 196 15.35 7.67 22.61
C LEU A 196 16.69 7.37 21.93
N PRO A 197 17.74 6.98 22.68
CA PRO A 197 18.97 6.47 22.09
C PRO A 197 18.67 5.32 21.11
N ALA A 198 19.47 5.22 20.06
CA ALA A 198 19.34 4.18 19.04
C ALA A 198 19.49 2.78 19.65
#